data_AF-A0A6L9ITS0-F1
#
_entry.id   AF-A0A6L9ITS0-F1
#
_cell.length_a   1.000
_cell.length_b   1.000
_cell.length_c   1.000
_cell.angle_alpha   90.00
_cell.angle_beta   90.00
_cell.angle_gamma   90.00
#
_symmetry.space_group_name_H-M   'P 1'
#
loop_
_entity.id
_entity.type
_entity.pdbx_description
1 polymer ?
#
loop_
_entity_poly.entity_id
_entity_poly.type
_entity_poly.pdbx_seq_one_letter_code
_entity_poly.pdbx_strand_id
1 'polypeptide(L)'
;MPDSAYSQLVEQLTQRGIDVEQVKTKLKQQHIETPSWGYGNSGTRFKTFPWRGAARNISEKLEDAAYIHRLTGVAPSIAMHIPWDKTDDYPALKQQAEDLGIAIGAVNPNLFQDEQYKLGSITHPSGSVREAAIARMVECCEIMAATGSTLLSLWFADGTNYAGQDSIRERKHRMEHALA
;
A
#
# COMPACT_ATOMS: atom_id res chain seq x y z
N MET A 1 -2.75 -36.51 -13.31
CA MET A 1 -1.34 -36.83 -13.62
C MET A 1 -0.51 -35.68 -13.06
N PRO A 2 0.56 -35.91 -12.28
CA PRO A 2 1.50 -34.82 -12.02
C PRO A 2 1.98 -34.28 -13.36
N ASP A 3 1.99 -32.96 -13.52
CA ASP A 3 2.45 -32.29 -14.72
C ASP A 3 3.87 -32.76 -15.06
N SER A 4 4.09 -33.24 -16.29
CA SER A 4 5.38 -33.85 -16.67
C SER A 4 6.54 -32.86 -16.55
N ALA A 5 6.27 -31.57 -16.77
CA ALA A 5 7.24 -30.49 -16.60
C ALA A 5 7.63 -30.31 -15.12
N TYR A 6 6.68 -30.43 -14.19
CA TYR A 6 6.96 -30.30 -12.76
C TYR A 6 7.85 -31.44 -12.26
N SER A 7 7.56 -32.68 -12.68
CA SER A 7 8.39 -33.84 -12.33
C SER A 7 9.84 -33.67 -12.83
N GLN A 8 10.02 -33.17 -14.06
CA GLN A 8 11.35 -32.87 -14.61
C GLN A 8 12.07 -31.79 -13.80
N LEU A 9 11.37 -30.72 -13.39
CA LEU A 9 11.94 -29.69 -12.54
C LEU A 9 12.40 -30.25 -11.19
N VAL A 10 11.57 -31.10 -10.55
CA VAL A 10 11.91 -31.75 -9.27
C VAL A 10 13.21 -32.55 -9.40
N GLU A 11 13.34 -33.33 -10.48
CA GLU A 11 14.55 -34.11 -10.75
C GLU A 11 15.79 -33.20 -10.93
N GLN A 12 15.69 -32.16 -11.78
CA GLN A 12 16.78 -31.21 -12.02
C GLN A 12 17.22 -30.47 -10.75
N LEU A 13 16.28 -30.03 -9.91
CA LEU A 13 16.57 -29.36 -8.65
C LEU A 13 17.21 -30.32 -7.65
N THR A 14 16.72 -31.55 -7.56
CA THR A 14 17.27 -32.57 -6.67
C THR A 14 18.70 -32.95 -7.06
N GLN A 15 18.99 -33.10 -8.36
CA GLN A 15 20.35 -33.33 -8.87
C GLN A 15 21.31 -32.18 -8.53
N ARG A 16 20.80 -30.95 -8.36
CA ARG A 16 21.57 -29.78 -7.92
C ARG A 16 21.68 -29.67 -6.38
N GLY A 17 21.16 -30.64 -5.63
CA GLY A 17 21.17 -30.64 -4.16
C GLY A 17 20.13 -29.71 -3.52
N ILE A 18 19.08 -29.33 -4.24
CA ILE A 18 18.00 -28.46 -3.73
C ILE A 18 16.86 -29.32 -3.21
N ASP A 19 16.49 -29.14 -1.93
CA ASP A 19 15.32 -29.76 -1.32
C ASP A 19 14.03 -29.05 -1.76
N VAL A 20 13.29 -29.67 -2.67
CA VAL A 20 12.06 -29.11 -3.25
C VAL A 20 10.94 -28.98 -2.23
N GLU A 21 10.82 -29.89 -1.26
CA GLU A 21 9.78 -29.80 -0.23
C GLU A 21 10.06 -28.65 0.74
N GLN A 22 11.33 -28.42 1.07
CA GLN A 22 11.72 -27.23 1.82
C GLN A 22 11.40 -25.94 1.04
N VAL A 23 11.69 -25.90 -0.27
CA VAL A 23 11.35 -24.73 -1.11
C VAL A 23 9.84 -24.48 -1.13
N LYS A 24 9.03 -25.52 -1.34
CA LYS A 24 7.56 -25.40 -1.31
C LYS A 24 7.06 -24.88 0.03
N THR A 25 7.65 -25.36 1.13
CA THR A 25 7.29 -24.90 2.48
C THR A 25 7.58 -23.40 2.63
N LYS A 26 8.74 -22.93 2.17
CA LYS A 26 9.08 -21.50 2.18
C LYS A 26 8.15 -20.67 1.30
N LEU A 27 7.83 -21.15 0.10
CA LEU A 27 6.93 -20.45 -0.82
C LEU A 27 5.51 -20.32 -0.26
N LYS A 28 5.00 -21.35 0.43
CA LYS A 28 3.67 -21.30 1.08
C LYS A 28 3.59 -20.31 2.26
N GLN A 29 4.74 -19.88 2.79
CA GLN A 29 4.82 -18.89 3.87
C GLN A 29 5.01 -17.46 3.33
N GLN A 30 5.27 -17.31 2.04
CA GLN A 30 5.46 -16.00 1.44
C GLN A 30 4.10 -15.33 1.25
N HIS A 31 3.95 -14.15 1.85
CA HIS A 31 2.78 -13.30 1.67
C HIS A 31 3.15 -12.02 0.91
N ILE A 32 2.24 -11.56 0.06
CA ILE A 32 2.37 -10.35 -0.75
C ILE A 32 1.11 -9.50 -0.52
N GLU A 33 1.27 -8.37 0.13
CA GLU A 33 0.20 -7.39 0.31
C GLU A 33 -0.20 -6.75 -1.02
N THR A 34 -1.52 -6.58 -1.25
CA THR A 34 -2.02 -5.92 -2.45
C THR A 34 -2.45 -4.47 -2.16
N PRO A 35 -2.24 -3.53 -3.10
CA PRO A 35 -2.65 -2.15 -2.92
C PRO A 35 -4.13 -1.93 -3.26
N SER A 36 -4.90 -1.29 -2.38
CA SER A 36 -6.30 -0.93 -2.64
C SER A 36 -6.48 -0.11 -3.93
N TRP A 37 -5.53 0.78 -4.22
CA TRP A 37 -5.52 1.65 -5.40
C TRP A 37 -5.22 0.91 -6.71
N GLY A 38 -4.87 -0.39 -6.65
CA GLY A 38 -4.73 -1.25 -7.81
C GLY A 38 -6.05 -1.80 -8.36
N TYR A 39 -7.11 -1.81 -7.56
CA TYR A 39 -8.42 -2.39 -7.94
C TYR A 39 -9.37 -1.39 -8.61
N GLY A 40 -9.10 -0.09 -8.45
CA GLY A 40 -9.84 0.96 -9.13
C GLY A 40 -9.36 1.21 -10.56
N ASN A 41 -9.99 2.18 -11.23
CA ASN A 41 -9.52 2.63 -12.54
C ASN A 41 -8.13 3.30 -12.42
N SER A 42 -7.14 2.77 -13.11
CA SER A 42 -5.80 3.34 -13.19
C SER A 42 -5.60 4.11 -14.50
N GLY A 43 -4.64 5.04 -14.49
CA GLY A 43 -4.37 5.89 -15.64
C GLY A 43 -2.95 6.45 -15.62
N THR A 44 -2.68 7.27 -16.63
CA THR A 44 -1.44 8.03 -16.72
C THR A 44 -1.74 9.52 -16.57
N ARG A 45 -0.71 10.37 -16.57
CA ARG A 45 -0.87 11.83 -16.67
C ARG A 45 -1.65 12.30 -17.91
N PHE A 46 -1.88 11.43 -18.90
CA PHE A 46 -2.59 11.78 -20.13
C PHE A 46 -4.07 11.41 -20.09
N LYS A 47 -4.41 10.21 -19.61
CA LYS A 47 -5.80 9.72 -19.59
C LYS A 47 -5.97 8.51 -18.67
N THR A 48 -7.16 8.41 -18.10
CA THR A 48 -7.72 7.23 -17.45
C THR A 48 -8.84 6.67 -18.33
N PHE A 49 -8.80 5.38 -18.63
CA PHE A 49 -9.85 4.69 -19.39
C PHE A 49 -10.63 3.79 -18.44
N PRO A 50 -11.93 4.05 -18.20
CA PRO A 50 -12.68 3.28 -17.22
C PRO A 50 -12.97 1.86 -17.73
N TRP A 51 -12.88 0.89 -16.83
CA TRP A 51 -13.25 -0.50 -17.06
C TRP A 51 -14.55 -0.86 -16.34
N ARG A 52 -15.37 -1.70 -16.97
CA ARG A 52 -16.55 -2.26 -16.31
C ARG A 52 -16.07 -3.22 -15.21
N GLY A 53 -16.58 -3.02 -14.00
CA GLY A 53 -16.24 -3.84 -12.83
C GLY A 53 -15.04 -3.33 -12.02
N ALA A 54 -14.42 -2.20 -12.38
CA ALA A 54 -13.42 -1.57 -11.52
C ALA A 54 -14.05 -1.11 -10.21
N ALA A 55 -13.40 -1.42 -9.08
CA ALA A 55 -13.89 -1.09 -7.75
C ALA A 55 -14.02 0.44 -7.56
N ARG A 56 -15.13 0.85 -6.94
CA ARG A 56 -15.53 2.26 -6.79
C ARG A 56 -15.34 2.79 -5.38
N ASN A 57 -15.30 1.90 -4.40
CA ASN A 57 -15.20 2.21 -2.98
C ASN A 57 -14.36 1.14 -2.27
N ILE A 58 -14.01 1.37 -1.01
CA ILE A 58 -13.14 0.45 -0.26
C ILE A 58 -13.76 -0.93 -0.06
N SER A 59 -15.08 -1.04 0.13
CA SER A 59 -15.78 -2.34 0.23
C SER A 59 -15.56 -3.20 -1.02
N GLU A 60 -15.78 -2.64 -2.21
CA GLU A 60 -15.53 -3.35 -3.48
C GLU A 60 -14.06 -3.73 -3.65
N LYS A 61 -13.13 -2.86 -3.22
CA LYS A 61 -11.70 -3.16 -3.23
C LYS A 61 -11.34 -4.33 -2.30
N LEU A 62 -12.01 -4.47 -1.15
CA LEU A 62 -11.83 -5.63 -0.25
C LEU A 62 -12.31 -6.92 -0.92
N GLU A 63 -13.47 -6.90 -1.58
CA GLU A 63 -14.01 -8.06 -2.31
C GLU A 63 -13.05 -8.52 -3.43
N ASP A 64 -12.53 -7.58 -4.22
CA ASP A 64 -11.56 -7.87 -5.26
C ASP A 64 -10.24 -8.42 -4.69
N ALA A 65 -9.74 -7.83 -3.59
CA ALA A 65 -8.54 -8.31 -2.92
C ALA A 65 -8.70 -9.73 -2.36
N ALA A 66 -9.83 -10.01 -1.73
CA ALA A 66 -10.16 -11.33 -1.22
C ALA A 66 -10.27 -12.36 -2.34
N TYR A 67 -10.82 -11.97 -3.49
CA TYR A 67 -10.87 -12.82 -4.67
C TYR A 67 -9.46 -13.17 -5.17
N ILE A 68 -8.53 -12.21 -5.21
CA ILE A 68 -7.12 -12.46 -5.55
C ILE A 68 -6.47 -13.39 -4.53
N HIS A 69 -6.72 -13.18 -3.23
CA HIS A 69 -6.19 -14.09 -2.20
C HIS A 69 -6.71 -15.52 -2.39
N ARG A 70 -8.01 -15.68 -2.64
CA ARG A 70 -8.65 -16.98 -2.87
C ARG A 70 -8.02 -17.73 -4.04
N LEU A 71 -7.64 -17.03 -5.10
CA LEU A 71 -7.02 -17.64 -6.28
C LEU A 71 -5.53 -17.96 -6.09
N THR A 72 -4.81 -17.12 -5.35
CA THR A 72 -3.34 -17.17 -5.30
C THR A 72 -2.79 -17.81 -4.02
N GLY A 73 -3.56 -17.78 -2.92
CA GLY A 73 -3.15 -18.25 -1.60
C GLY A 73 -2.08 -17.39 -0.91
N VAL A 74 -1.54 -16.35 -1.56
CA VAL A 74 -0.38 -15.59 -1.07
C VAL A 74 -0.66 -14.13 -0.77
N ALA A 75 -1.87 -13.63 -1.06
CA ALA A 75 -2.23 -12.22 -0.84
C ALA A 75 -3.20 -11.95 0.33
N PRO A 76 -2.86 -12.30 1.59
CA PRO A 76 -3.81 -12.26 2.71
C PRO A 76 -4.09 -10.85 3.27
N SER A 77 -3.49 -9.79 2.72
CA SER A 77 -3.70 -8.42 3.21
C SER A 77 -3.80 -7.40 2.09
N ILE A 78 -4.46 -6.28 2.41
CA ILE A 78 -4.67 -5.14 1.52
C ILE A 78 -4.21 -3.83 2.17
N ALA A 79 -3.32 -3.11 1.48
CA ALA A 79 -2.84 -1.79 1.90
C ALA A 79 -3.90 -0.72 1.64
N MET A 80 -4.14 0.15 2.62
CA MET A 80 -5.03 1.30 2.51
C MET A 80 -4.28 2.59 2.18
N HIS A 81 -4.94 3.51 1.50
CA HIS A 81 -4.44 4.84 1.18
C HIS A 81 -5.45 5.92 1.56
N ILE A 82 -5.09 6.80 2.48
CA ILE A 82 -5.98 7.82 3.02
C ILE A 82 -5.71 9.16 2.34
N PRO A 83 -6.72 9.88 1.80
CA PRO A 83 -8.16 9.67 2.02
C PRO A 83 -8.89 8.84 0.94
N TRP A 84 -8.21 8.22 -0.02
CA TRP A 84 -8.89 7.46 -1.10
C TRP A 84 -9.75 6.30 -0.59
N ASP A 85 -9.36 5.71 0.54
CA ASP A 85 -10.04 4.61 1.22
C ASP A 85 -10.65 5.06 2.56
N LYS A 86 -10.89 6.36 2.74
CA LYS A 86 -11.53 6.87 3.95
C LYS A 86 -12.95 6.33 4.05
N THR A 87 -13.35 5.95 5.26
CA THR A 87 -14.69 5.49 5.61
C THR A 87 -15.04 6.00 7.01
N ASP A 88 -16.31 5.97 7.36
CA ASP A 88 -16.80 6.47 8.65
C ASP A 88 -16.69 5.42 9.77
N ASP A 89 -16.54 4.14 9.43
CA ASP A 89 -16.49 3.02 10.39
C ASP A 89 -15.34 2.05 10.07
N TYR A 90 -14.19 2.28 10.70
CA TYR A 90 -13.00 1.43 10.56
C TYR A 90 -13.11 0.06 11.25
N PRO A 91 -13.73 -0.06 12.44
CA PRO A 91 -14.05 -1.37 13.01
C PRO A 91 -14.91 -2.24 12.09
N ALA A 92 -15.95 -1.69 11.46
CA ALA A 92 -16.76 -2.43 10.50
C ALA A 92 -15.95 -2.82 9.25
N LEU A 93 -15.09 -1.91 8.76
CA LEU A 93 -14.21 -2.21 7.63
C LEU A 93 -13.25 -3.37 7.94
N LYS A 94 -12.67 -3.39 9.15
CA LYS A 94 -11.83 -4.48 9.62
C LYS A 94 -12.59 -5.79 9.65
N GLN A 95 -13.79 -5.80 10.25
CA GLN A 95 -14.62 -7.01 10.30
C GLN A 95 -14.95 -7.53 8.90
N GLN A 96 -15.29 -6.63 7.97
CA GLN A 96 -15.54 -7.00 6.59
C GLN A 96 -14.34 -7.67 5.92
N ALA A 97 -13.13 -7.14 6.12
CA ALA A 97 -11.91 -7.75 5.58
C ALA A 97 -11.73 -9.17 6.16
N GLU A 98 -11.88 -9.33 7.47
CA GLU A 98 -11.75 -10.62 8.17
C GLU A 98 -12.79 -11.64 7.68
N ASP A 99 -14.04 -11.23 7.48
CA ASP A 99 -15.12 -12.07 6.96
C ASP A 99 -14.83 -12.55 5.52
N LEU A 100 -14.10 -11.74 4.74
CA LEU A 100 -13.63 -12.09 3.40
C LEU A 100 -12.34 -12.92 3.39
N GLY A 101 -11.73 -13.17 4.55
CA GLY A 101 -10.51 -13.96 4.70
C GLY A 101 -9.22 -13.21 4.38
N ILE A 102 -9.24 -11.87 4.48
CA ILE A 102 -8.05 -11.01 4.35
C ILE A 102 -7.95 -10.04 5.53
N ALA A 103 -6.82 -9.37 5.70
CA ALA A 103 -6.60 -8.38 6.74
C ALA A 103 -6.33 -6.98 6.16
N ILE A 104 -6.61 -5.93 6.94
CA ILE A 104 -6.11 -4.60 6.64
C ILE A 104 -4.59 -4.57 6.87
N GLY A 105 -3.89 -4.17 5.82
CA GLY A 105 -2.44 -4.10 5.70
C GLY A 105 -1.87 -2.75 6.10
N ALA A 106 -0.81 -2.31 5.43
CA ALA A 106 -0.23 -1.00 5.67
C ALA A 106 -1.21 0.15 5.39
N VAL A 107 -1.13 1.22 6.20
CA VAL A 107 -1.87 2.46 5.97
C VAL A 107 -0.93 3.52 5.40
N ASN A 108 -1.35 4.17 4.32
CA ASN A 108 -0.55 5.12 3.56
C ASN A 108 -1.21 6.51 3.60
N PRO A 109 -0.58 7.54 4.18
CA PRO A 109 -1.08 8.91 4.09
C PRO A 109 -0.83 9.49 2.69
N ASN A 110 -1.83 10.13 2.10
CA ASN A 110 -1.66 10.96 0.92
C ASN A 110 -1.17 12.35 1.32
N LEU A 111 0.06 12.64 0.93
CA LEU A 111 0.77 13.89 1.20
C LEU A 111 1.24 14.55 -0.10
N PHE A 112 0.54 14.31 -1.21
CA PHE A 112 1.03 14.71 -2.54
C PHE A 112 -0.05 15.17 -3.52
N GLN A 113 -1.34 14.99 -3.23
CA GLN A 113 -2.42 15.43 -4.14
C GLN A 113 -3.12 16.73 -3.75
N ASP A 114 -3.26 17.03 -2.46
CA ASP A 114 -3.95 18.25 -2.03
C ASP A 114 -3.20 19.49 -2.54
N GLU A 115 -3.94 20.53 -2.94
CA GLU A 115 -3.36 21.75 -3.54
C GLU A 115 -2.33 22.43 -2.63
N GLN A 116 -2.54 22.38 -1.31
CA GLN A 116 -1.59 22.88 -0.31
C GLN A 116 -0.21 22.21 -0.39
N TYR A 117 -0.12 20.98 -0.91
CA TYR A 117 1.13 20.23 -1.04
C TYR A 117 1.89 20.52 -2.35
N LYS A 118 1.47 21.52 -3.13
CA LYS A 118 2.10 21.90 -4.39
C LYS A 118 3.62 22.13 -4.31
N LEU A 119 4.13 22.60 -3.17
CA LEU A 119 5.57 22.82 -2.93
C LEU A 119 6.20 21.79 -1.98
N GLY A 120 5.52 20.66 -1.76
CA GLY A 120 5.87 19.63 -0.79
C GLY A 120 4.90 19.58 0.39
N SER A 121 5.09 18.59 1.26
CA SER A 121 4.26 18.33 2.43
C SER A 121 5.04 18.59 3.72
N ILE A 122 5.75 17.60 4.24
CA ILE A 122 6.52 17.68 5.48
C ILE A 122 7.79 18.53 5.35
N THR A 123 8.27 18.78 4.13
CA THR A 123 9.41 19.69 3.88
C THR A 123 8.97 21.05 3.35
N HIS A 124 7.65 21.30 3.28
CA HIS A 124 7.08 22.54 2.79
C HIS A 124 7.63 23.77 3.54
N PRO A 125 7.89 24.91 2.88
CA PRO A 125 8.42 26.11 3.53
C PRO A 125 7.46 26.71 4.58
N SER A 126 6.16 26.70 4.32
CA SER A 126 5.14 27.09 5.31
C SER A 126 5.02 26.06 6.43
N GLY A 127 5.08 26.52 7.68
CA GLY A 127 4.88 25.68 8.87
C GLY A 127 3.49 25.05 8.96
N SER A 128 2.45 25.80 8.62
CA SER A 128 1.07 25.31 8.69
C SER A 128 0.81 24.09 7.79
N VAL A 129 1.44 24.05 6.61
CA VAL A 129 1.31 22.91 5.68
C VAL A 129 2.05 21.68 6.23
N ARG A 130 3.20 21.88 6.90
CA ARG A 130 3.91 20.79 7.57
C ARG A 130 3.10 20.21 8.73
N GLU A 131 2.49 21.08 9.54
CA GLU A 131 1.60 20.67 10.63
C GLU A 131 0.38 19.88 10.10
N ALA A 132 -0.23 20.33 9.00
CA ALA A 132 -1.32 19.60 8.35
C ALA A 132 -0.88 18.22 7.83
N ALA A 133 0.33 18.12 7.25
CA ALA A 133 0.90 16.85 6.80
C ALA A 133 1.15 15.89 7.97
N ILE A 134 1.70 16.38 9.08
CA ILE A 134 1.90 15.60 10.32
C ILE A 134 0.55 15.14 10.87
N ALA A 135 -0.44 16.03 10.93
CA ALA A 135 -1.79 15.67 11.39
C ALA A 135 -2.41 14.56 10.54
N ARG A 136 -2.21 14.56 9.21
CA ARG A 136 -2.64 13.46 8.32
C ARG A 136 -1.92 12.14 8.61
N MET A 137 -0.63 12.18 8.96
CA MET A 137 0.09 10.97 9.39
C MET A 137 -0.46 10.44 10.72
N VAL A 138 -0.76 11.33 11.68
CA VAL A 138 -1.38 10.96 12.96
C VAL A 138 -2.77 10.37 12.75
N GLU A 139 -3.60 10.97 11.90
CA GLU A 139 -4.91 10.40 11.49
C GLU A 139 -4.74 8.97 10.95
N CYS A 140 -3.72 8.71 10.13
CA CYS A 140 -3.43 7.36 9.65
C CYS A 140 -3.04 6.40 10.79
N CYS A 141 -2.28 6.85 11.80
CA CYS A 141 -1.98 6.05 12.98
C CYS A 141 -3.24 5.71 13.82
N GLU A 142 -4.20 6.64 13.91
CA GLU A 142 -5.49 6.38 14.56
C GLU A 142 -6.29 5.32 13.79
N ILE A 143 -6.30 5.41 12.45
CA ILE A 143 -6.91 4.41 11.56
C ILE A 143 -6.22 3.06 11.72
N MET A 144 -4.89 3.03 11.84
CA MET A 144 -4.14 1.80 12.10
C MET A 144 -4.60 1.14 13.39
N ALA A 145 -4.73 1.91 14.47
CA ALA A 145 -5.23 1.39 15.75
C ALA A 145 -6.65 0.81 15.61
N ALA A 146 -7.53 1.46 14.85
CA ALA A 146 -8.91 1.00 14.65
C ALA A 146 -9.02 -0.25 13.74
N THR A 147 -8.13 -0.38 12.77
CA THR A 147 -8.12 -1.50 11.80
C THR A 147 -7.22 -2.66 12.21
N GLY A 148 -6.38 -2.49 13.24
CA GLY A 148 -5.39 -3.47 13.66
C GLY A 148 -4.13 -3.50 12.80
N SER A 149 -3.95 -2.53 11.90
CA SER A 149 -2.71 -2.37 11.14
C SER A 149 -1.56 -1.95 12.05
N THR A 150 -0.35 -2.45 11.76
CA THR A 150 0.88 -2.11 12.49
C THR A 150 1.91 -1.39 11.63
N LEU A 151 1.57 -1.06 10.39
CA LEU A 151 2.50 -0.49 9.41
C LEU A 151 1.99 0.83 8.86
N LEU A 152 2.69 1.92 9.18
CA LEU A 152 2.55 3.19 8.48
C LEU A 152 3.57 3.23 7.34
N SER A 153 3.09 3.29 6.09
CA SER A 153 3.94 3.35 4.91
C SER A 153 4.01 4.79 4.40
N LEU A 154 5.21 5.37 4.43
CA LEU A 154 5.44 6.78 4.13
C LEU A 154 6.15 6.94 2.77
N TRP A 155 5.46 7.60 1.84
CA TRP A 155 6.03 8.07 0.58
C TRP A 155 5.73 9.55 0.39
N PHE A 156 6.75 10.32 0.00
CA PHE A 156 6.66 11.77 -0.12
C PHE A 156 7.03 12.20 -1.54
N ALA A 157 6.23 13.09 -2.11
CA ALA A 157 6.54 13.78 -3.38
C ALA A 157 7.44 15.02 -3.18
N ASP A 158 7.87 15.26 -1.95
CA ASP A 158 8.65 16.42 -1.52
C ASP A 158 9.97 16.55 -2.30
N GLY A 159 9.99 17.45 -3.29
CA GLY A 159 11.19 17.78 -4.05
C GLY A 159 11.20 19.22 -4.57
N THR A 160 12.16 19.48 -5.45
CA THR A 160 12.28 20.74 -6.20
C THR A 160 12.41 20.42 -7.69
N ASN A 161 11.75 21.19 -8.54
CA ASN A 161 11.85 21.06 -9.99
C ASN A 161 12.95 21.95 -10.60
N TYR A 162 13.42 22.97 -9.87
CA TYR A 162 14.41 23.94 -10.35
C TYR A 162 15.53 24.18 -9.35
N ALA A 163 16.73 24.47 -9.86
CA ALA A 163 17.85 24.91 -9.04
C ALA A 163 17.51 26.23 -8.35
N GLY A 164 17.80 26.34 -7.05
CA GLY A 164 17.53 27.53 -6.24
C GLY A 164 16.07 27.68 -5.77
N GLN A 165 15.17 26.73 -6.08
CA GLN A 165 13.77 26.79 -5.66
C GLN A 165 13.59 26.72 -4.14
N ASP A 166 14.43 25.94 -3.44
CA ASP A 166 14.44 25.81 -1.98
C ASP A 166 15.83 25.30 -1.53
N SER A 167 16.11 25.41 -0.23
CA SER A 167 17.37 24.94 0.37
C SER A 167 17.29 23.45 0.69
N ILE A 168 18.15 22.63 0.06
CA ILE A 168 18.26 21.19 0.33
C ILE A 168 18.55 20.92 1.82
N ARG A 169 19.39 21.76 2.44
CA ARG A 169 19.74 21.64 3.87
C ARG A 169 18.52 21.89 4.76
N GLU A 170 17.78 22.96 4.51
CA GLU A 170 16.59 23.28 5.31
C GLU A 170 15.50 22.22 5.12
N ARG A 171 15.31 21.71 3.89
CA ARG A 171 14.35 20.63 3.63
C ARG A 171 14.69 19.35 4.39
N LYS A 172 15.98 19.00 4.47
CA LYS A 172 16.45 17.89 5.31
C LYS A 172 16.08 18.12 6.78
N HIS A 173 16.32 19.31 7.32
CA HIS A 173 15.97 19.62 8.72
C HIS A 173 14.46 19.57 8.98
N ARG A 174 13.64 20.04 8.02
CA ARG A 174 12.17 19.92 8.11
C ARG A 174 11.70 18.46 8.07
N MET A 175 12.29 17.63 7.19
CA MET A 175 12.03 16.19 7.12
C MET A 175 12.37 15.50 8.45
N GLU A 176 13.55 15.76 9.00
CA GLU A 176 13.97 15.20 10.30
C GLU A 176 13.03 15.62 11.43
N HIS A 177 12.61 16.89 11.45
CA HIS A 177 11.67 17.38 12.45
C HIS A 177 10.29 16.72 12.33
N ALA A 178 9.81 16.46 11.12
CA ALA A 178 8.49 15.86 10.91
C ALA A 178 8.43 14.35 11.22
N LEU A 179 9.58 13.66 11.21
CA LEU A 179 9.68 12.21 11.44
C LEU A 179 10.19 11.83 12.84
N ALA A 180 10.56 12.82 13.66
CA ALA A 180 11.02 12.62 15.03
C ALA A 180 9.84 12.42 15.99
#